data_AF-H3SH84-F1
#
_entry.id   AF-H3SH84-F1
#
_cell.length_a   1.000
_cell.length_b   1.000
_cell.length_c   1.000
_cell.angle_alpha   90.00
_cell.angle_beta   90.00
_cell.angle_gamma   90.00
#
_symmetry.space_group_name_H-M   'P 1'
#
loop_
_entity.id
_entity.type
_entity.pdbx_description
1 polymer ?
#
loop_
_entity_poly.entity_id
_entity_poly.type
_entity_poly.pdbx_seq_one_letter_code
_entity_poly.pdbx_strand_id
1 'polypeptide(L)'
;MASVRASAQFRRLCNQFTRILGGVGEITPGPVCFVNRARRLRVTILGRRTNSPLVGHQLFSFESLDRSGRALCLGETAVFQNQANRLIRNLQRNGITVTALHNHWLNESPRLMYIHWQSIDNPIDFARKTKRSIAFLG
;
A
#
# COMPACT_ATOMS: atom_id res chain seq x y z
N MET A 1 17.87 14.78 -12.44
CA MET A 1 16.82 14.78 -11.39
C MET A 1 17.43 15.38 -10.13
N ALA A 2 16.81 16.42 -9.56
CA ALA A 2 17.31 17.05 -8.34
C ALA A 2 17.34 16.04 -7.19
N SER A 3 18.42 16.03 -6.40
CA SER A 3 18.52 15.17 -5.22
C SER A 3 17.42 15.55 -4.22
N VAL A 4 16.49 14.64 -3.94
CA VAL A 4 15.44 14.88 -2.95
C VAL A 4 16.09 15.10 -1.58
N ARG A 5 15.76 16.22 -0.92
CA ARG A 5 16.24 16.53 0.44
C ARG A 5 15.47 15.69 1.45
N ALA A 6 16.12 14.69 2.03
CA ALA A 6 15.59 13.85 3.09
C ALA A 6 16.70 13.53 4.10
N SER A 7 16.37 13.51 5.40
CA SER A 7 17.32 13.21 6.47
C SER A 7 17.87 11.79 6.36
N ALA A 8 19.06 11.54 6.93
CA ALA A 8 19.63 10.20 6.96
C ALA A 8 18.72 9.19 7.69
N GLN A 9 18.02 9.64 8.74
CA GLN A 9 17.02 8.83 9.44
C GLN A 9 15.85 8.45 8.53
N PHE A 10 15.29 9.43 7.81
CA PHE A 10 14.17 9.19 6.89
C PHE A 10 14.56 8.19 5.80
N ARG A 11 15.75 8.34 5.21
CA ARG A 11 16.27 7.40 4.19
C ARG A 11 16.42 5.98 4.75
N ARG A 12 16.96 5.83 5.97
CA ARG A 12 17.08 4.51 6.62
C ARG A 12 15.72 3.87 6.86
N LEU A 13 14.75 4.64 7.36
CA LEU A 13 13.39 4.16 7.57
C LEU A 13 12.74 3.75 6.25
N CYS A 14 12.89 4.56 5.20
CA CYS A 14 12.33 4.24 3.88
C CYS A 14 12.92 2.94 3.32
N ASN A 15 14.23 2.75 3.40
CA ASN A 15 14.87 1.51 2.95
C ASN A 15 14.35 0.28 3.70
N GLN A 16 14.12 0.38 5.02
CA GLN A 16 13.56 -0.72 5.80
C GLN A 16 12.07 -0.97 5.48
N PHE A 17 11.30 0.11 5.34
CA PHE A 17 9.89 0.09 4.95
C PHE A 17 9.70 -0.64 3.62
N THR A 18 10.47 -0.25 2.59
CA THR A 18 10.50 -0.92 1.27
C THR A 18 10.87 -2.39 1.39
N ARG A 19 11.88 -2.74 2.19
CA ARG A 19 12.31 -4.13 2.36
C ARG A 19 11.20 -5.01 2.97
N ILE A 20 10.47 -4.50 3.96
CA ILE A 20 9.41 -5.26 4.64
C ILE A 20 8.21 -5.50 3.73
N LEU A 21 7.77 -4.45 3.03
CA LEU A 21 6.60 -4.53 2.16
C LEU A 21 6.92 -5.31 0.88
N GLY A 22 8.16 -5.21 0.40
CA GLY A 22 8.62 -5.72 -0.87
C GLY A 22 8.13 -4.83 -2.02
N GLY A 23 8.88 -4.79 -3.12
CA GLY A 23 8.59 -3.92 -4.26
C GLY A 23 9.71 -2.90 -4.51
N VAL A 24 9.36 -1.83 -5.21
CA VAL A 24 10.26 -0.72 -5.55
C VAL A 24 9.91 0.47 -4.68
N GLY A 25 10.90 0.99 -3.97
CA GLY A 25 10.75 2.16 -3.10
C GLY A 25 11.42 3.38 -3.67
N GLU A 26 10.81 4.54 -3.47
CA GLU A 26 11.39 5.84 -3.81
C GLU A 26 11.08 6.88 -2.73
N ILE A 27 11.85 7.97 -2.72
CA ILE A 27 11.57 9.12 -1.87
C ILE A 27 11.27 10.30 -2.79
N THR A 28 10.05 10.86 -2.71
CA THR A 28 9.62 12.03 -3.49
C THR A 28 9.76 13.31 -2.66
N PRO A 29 9.73 14.53 -3.26
CA PRO A 29 9.76 15.80 -2.52
C PRO A 29 8.63 15.89 -1.49
N GLY A 30 8.91 16.38 -0.28
CA GLY A 30 7.94 16.38 0.83
C GLY A 30 8.55 16.19 2.22
N PRO A 31 9.49 15.25 2.45
CA PRO A 31 9.72 13.99 1.74
C PRO A 31 8.62 12.95 2.00
N VAL A 32 8.29 12.15 0.98
CA VAL A 32 7.39 10.98 1.11
C VAL A 32 8.17 9.72 0.74
N CYS A 33 8.15 8.70 1.60
CA CYS A 33 8.61 7.38 1.20
C CYS A 33 7.44 6.66 0.54
N PHE A 34 7.59 6.27 -0.72
CA PHE A 34 6.56 5.57 -1.47
C PHE A 34 7.06 4.20 -1.91
N VAL A 35 6.23 3.18 -1.78
CA VAL A 35 6.55 1.80 -2.17
C VAL A 35 5.45 1.27 -3.07
N ASN A 36 5.84 0.86 -4.27
CA ASN A 36 4.98 0.18 -5.21
C ASN A 36 5.36 -1.30 -5.31
N ARG A 37 4.39 -2.18 -5.10
CA ARG A 37 4.49 -3.62 -5.31
C ARG A 37 3.44 -4.06 -6.33
N ALA A 38 3.89 -4.65 -7.42
CA ALA A 38 2.98 -5.23 -8.41
C ALA A 38 2.28 -6.47 -7.84
N ARG A 39 0.97 -6.56 -8.04
CA ARG A 39 0.14 -7.73 -7.73
C ARG A 39 -0.34 -8.34 -9.05
N ARG A 40 -0.09 -9.64 -9.22
CA ARG A 40 -0.57 -10.37 -10.42
C ARG A 40 -2.03 -10.77 -10.22
N LEU A 41 -2.92 -10.14 -10.99
CA LEU A 41 -4.35 -10.43 -11.01
C LEU A 41 -4.72 -11.10 -12.33
N ARG A 42 -5.53 -12.16 -12.27
CA ARG A 42 -6.15 -12.75 -13.46
C ARG A 42 -7.50 -12.07 -13.66
N VAL A 43 -7.47 -10.91 -14.31
CA VAL A 43 -8.66 -10.07 -14.55
C VAL A 43 -8.74 -9.67 -16.01
N THR A 44 -9.96 -9.54 -16.52
CA THR A 44 -10.28 -8.88 -17.77
C THR A 44 -10.97 -7.55 -17.52
N ILE A 45 -10.78 -6.59 -18.41
CA ILE A 45 -11.55 -5.32 -18.49
C ILE A 45 -12.04 -5.23 -19.93
N LEU A 46 -13.34 -5.00 -20.15
CA LEU A 46 -13.94 -5.04 -21.49
C LEU A 46 -13.60 -6.34 -22.24
N GLY A 47 -13.57 -7.47 -21.53
CA GLY A 47 -13.24 -8.79 -22.10
C GLY A 47 -11.76 -9.01 -22.44
N ARG A 48 -10.87 -8.02 -22.25
CA ARG A 48 -9.43 -8.13 -22.53
C ARG A 48 -8.64 -8.34 -21.24
N ARG A 49 -7.71 -9.30 -21.25
CA ARG A 49 -6.83 -9.55 -20.10
C ARG A 49 -5.90 -8.35 -19.86
N THR A 50 -5.76 -7.95 -18.60
CA THR A 50 -4.88 -6.84 -18.20
C THR A 50 -3.77 -7.32 -17.26
N ASN A 51 -2.56 -6.76 -17.44
CA ASN A 51 -1.47 -6.81 -16.48
C ASN A 51 -1.01 -5.39 -16.10
N SER A 52 -1.86 -4.38 -16.35
CA SER A 52 -1.50 -2.98 -16.18
C SER A 52 -1.21 -2.68 -14.70
N PRO A 53 -0.14 -1.92 -14.39
CA PRO A 53 0.12 -1.43 -13.04
C PRO A 53 -0.97 -0.49 -12.53
N LEU A 54 -1.85 0.03 -13.40
CA LEU A 54 -3.05 0.79 -13.01
C LEU A 54 -4.14 -0.08 -12.35
N VAL A 55 -4.01 -1.41 -12.43
CA VAL A 55 -5.01 -2.37 -11.93
C VAL A 55 -4.43 -3.18 -10.77
N GLY A 56 -3.28 -3.80 -11.00
CA GLY A 56 -2.67 -4.75 -10.07
C GLY A 56 -1.61 -4.12 -9.20
N HIS A 57 -1.97 -3.18 -8.32
CA HIS A 57 -1.01 -2.53 -7.42
C HIS A 57 -1.26 -2.77 -5.93
N GLN A 58 -0.17 -2.69 -5.20
CA GLN A 58 -0.06 -2.52 -3.76
C GLN A 58 0.80 -1.30 -3.53
N LEU A 59 0.20 -0.23 -3.02
CA LEU A 59 0.86 1.04 -2.79
C LEU A 59 0.91 1.31 -1.29
N PHE A 60 2.05 1.79 -0.82
CA PHE A 60 2.25 2.13 0.57
C PHE A 60 3.08 3.38 0.68
N SER A 61 2.80 4.20 1.68
CA SER A 61 3.65 5.35 1.96
C SER A 61 3.75 5.66 3.45
N PHE A 62 4.79 6.42 3.78
CA PHE A 62 4.80 7.23 4.98
C PHE A 62 5.41 8.60 4.72
N GLU A 63 4.92 9.60 5.46
CA GLU A 63 5.38 10.99 5.41
C GLU A 63 5.11 11.69 6.74
N SER A 64 5.49 12.97 6.84
CA SER A 64 5.26 13.78 8.06
C SER A 64 5.80 13.12 9.34
N LEU A 65 7.03 12.59 9.27
CA LEU A 65 7.69 11.94 10.41
C LEU A 65 7.98 12.95 11.52
N ASP A 66 7.40 12.73 12.69
CA ASP A 66 7.56 13.58 13.87
C ASP A 66 8.77 13.19 14.73
N ARG A 67 9.01 13.98 15.79
CA ARG A 67 10.12 13.77 16.73
C ARG A 67 9.98 12.50 17.58
N SER A 68 8.77 11.96 17.70
CA SER A 68 8.49 10.69 18.40
C SER A 68 8.72 9.47 17.49
N GLY A 69 9.04 9.69 16.21
CA GLY A 69 9.24 8.63 15.22
C GLY A 69 7.93 8.08 14.66
N ARG A 70 6.83 8.80 14.80
CA ARG A 70 5.53 8.46 14.20
C ARG A 70 5.31 9.27 12.93
N ALA A 71 4.60 8.70 11.98
CA ALA A 71 4.35 9.26 10.67
C ALA A 71 2.91 9.01 10.25
N LEU A 72 2.42 9.84 9.32
CA LEU A 72 1.23 9.50 8.55
C LEU A 72 1.60 8.34 7.61
N CYS A 73 0.96 7.19 7.81
CA CYS A 73 1.19 5.99 7.02
C CYS A 73 -0.09 5.62 6.25
N LEU A 74 0.05 5.38 4.95
CA LEU A 74 -1.07 5.08 4.05
C LEU A 74 -0.81 3.77 3.32
N GLY A 75 -1.89 3.09 2.95
CA GLY A 75 -1.80 1.96 2.04
C GLY A 75 -3.07 1.74 1.24
N GLU A 76 -2.86 1.19 0.05
CA GLU A 76 -3.90 0.85 -0.90
C GLU A 76 -3.58 -0.48 -1.58
N THR A 77 -4.60 -1.30 -1.83
CA THR A 77 -4.46 -2.40 -2.78
C THR A 77 -5.76 -2.78 -3.46
N ALA A 78 -5.63 -3.24 -4.71
CA ALA A 78 -6.67 -3.99 -5.38
C ALA A 78 -6.88 -5.37 -4.73
N VAL A 79 -8.13 -5.78 -4.57
CA VAL A 79 -8.58 -7.10 -4.09
C VAL A 79 -9.71 -7.63 -4.98
N PHE A 80 -9.89 -8.95 -5.03
CA PHE A 80 -11.16 -9.48 -5.51
C PHE A 80 -12.27 -9.18 -4.50
N GLN A 81 -13.50 -8.98 -4.94
CA GLN A 81 -14.62 -8.63 -4.04
C GLN A 81 -14.76 -9.61 -2.87
N ASN A 82 -14.60 -10.92 -3.11
CA ASN A 82 -14.67 -11.96 -2.08
C ASN A 82 -13.49 -11.92 -1.07
N GLN A 83 -12.43 -11.17 -1.36
CA GLN A 83 -11.27 -10.97 -0.48
C GLN A 83 -11.41 -9.73 0.43
N ALA A 84 -12.31 -8.81 0.09
CA ALA A 84 -12.39 -7.49 0.74
C ALA A 84 -12.58 -7.58 2.26
N ASN A 85 -13.62 -8.30 2.72
CA ASN A 85 -13.90 -8.44 4.14
C ASN A 85 -12.79 -9.15 4.93
N ARG A 86 -12.02 -10.05 4.29
CA ARG A 86 -10.85 -10.67 4.92
C ARG A 86 -9.75 -9.64 5.17
N LEU A 87 -9.44 -8.81 4.18
CA LEU A 87 -8.44 -7.75 4.35
C LEU A 87 -8.87 -6.72 5.39
N ILE A 88 -10.12 -6.26 5.34
CA ILE A 88 -10.67 -5.28 6.29
C ILE A 88 -10.50 -5.78 7.73
N ARG A 89 -10.94 -7.01 8.01
CA ARG A 89 -10.81 -7.62 9.35
C ARG A 89 -9.36 -7.78 9.78
N ASN A 90 -8.46 -8.17 8.86
CA ASN A 90 -7.04 -8.28 9.17
C ASN A 90 -6.44 -6.92 9.56
N LEU A 91 -6.75 -5.85 8.82
CA LEU A 91 -6.26 -4.50 9.12
C LEU A 91 -6.78 -4.00 10.47
N GLN A 92 -8.10 -4.14 10.72
CA GLN A 92 -8.73 -3.73 11.97
C GLN A 92 -8.17 -4.47 13.18
N ARG A 93 -7.97 -5.80 13.09
CA ARG A 93 -7.31 -6.60 14.16
C ARG A 93 -5.89 -6.15 14.47
N ASN A 94 -5.24 -5.49 13.52
CA ASN A 94 -3.90 -4.95 13.67
C ASN A 94 -3.89 -3.46 14.06
N GLY A 95 -5.06 -2.90 14.43
CA GLY A 95 -5.19 -1.50 14.85
C GLY A 95 -5.01 -0.51 13.70
N ILE A 96 -5.24 -0.93 12.44
CA ILE A 96 -5.18 -0.05 11.27
C ILE A 96 -6.60 0.32 10.86
N THR A 97 -6.84 1.62 10.67
CA THR A 97 -8.13 2.15 10.22
C THR A 97 -8.29 1.96 8.72
N VAL A 98 -9.34 1.25 8.31
CA VAL A 98 -9.79 1.20 6.91
C VAL A 98 -10.63 2.43 6.62
N THR A 99 -10.31 3.16 5.55
CA THR A 99 -10.94 4.46 5.23
C THR A 99 -11.93 4.35 4.08
N ALA A 100 -11.65 3.51 3.09
CA ALA A 100 -12.48 3.37 1.91
C ALA A 100 -12.44 1.96 1.32
N LEU A 101 -13.57 1.57 0.74
CA LEU A 101 -13.73 0.41 -0.13
C LEU A 101 -14.53 0.87 -1.35
N HIS A 102 -13.93 0.81 -2.54
CA HIS A 102 -14.58 1.23 -3.78
C HIS A 102 -14.07 0.42 -4.98
N ASN A 103 -14.47 0.81 -6.18
CA ASN A 103 -14.09 0.13 -7.42
C ASN A 103 -13.61 1.17 -8.45
N HIS A 104 -12.58 0.84 -9.23
CA HIS A 104 -12.00 1.73 -10.26
C HIS A 104 -12.48 1.41 -11.68
N TRP A 105 -12.96 0.20 -11.94
CA TRP A 105 -13.20 -0.30 -13.30
C TRP A 105 -14.63 -0.80 -13.46
N LEU A 106 -15.25 -0.46 -14.59
CA LEU A 106 -16.49 -1.06 -15.05
C LEU A 106 -16.18 -2.22 -16.01
N ASN A 107 -17.11 -3.18 -16.11
CA ASN A 107 -17.02 -4.33 -17.02
C ASN A 107 -15.73 -5.15 -16.84
N GLU A 108 -15.28 -5.25 -15.59
CA GLU A 108 -14.16 -6.10 -15.19
C GLU A 108 -14.65 -7.45 -14.67
N SER A 109 -13.84 -8.49 -14.87
CA SER A 109 -14.14 -9.83 -14.35
C SER A 109 -12.85 -10.58 -13.98
N PRO A 110 -12.77 -11.20 -12.77
CA PRO A 110 -13.72 -11.10 -11.66
C PRO A 110 -13.82 -9.69 -11.06
N ARG A 111 -14.91 -9.40 -10.33
CA ARG A 111 -15.16 -8.07 -9.71
C ARG A 111 -13.98 -7.65 -8.84
N LEU A 112 -13.42 -6.47 -9.15
CA LEU A 112 -12.33 -5.87 -8.40
C LEU A 112 -12.86 -4.82 -7.42
N MET A 113 -12.21 -4.75 -6.26
CA MET A 113 -12.40 -3.70 -5.28
C MET A 113 -11.04 -3.14 -4.86
N TYR A 114 -11.01 -1.92 -4.36
CA TYR A 114 -9.83 -1.21 -3.90
C TYR A 114 -10.08 -0.77 -2.47
N ILE A 115 -9.15 -1.12 -1.59
CA ILE A 115 -9.23 -0.81 -0.16
C ILE A 115 -8.13 0.16 0.19
N HIS A 116 -8.49 1.22 0.91
CA HIS A 116 -7.59 2.22 1.44
C HIS A 116 -7.55 2.13 2.96
N TRP A 117 -6.39 2.29 3.56
CA TRP A 117 -6.21 2.30 5.01
C TRP A 117 -5.14 3.31 5.44
N GLN A 118 -5.25 3.78 6.68
CA GLN A 118 -4.37 4.80 7.23
C GLN A 118 -4.05 4.54 8.71
N SER A 119 -2.93 5.08 9.17
CA SER A 119 -2.55 5.11 10.57
C SER A 119 -1.55 6.24 10.86
N ILE A 120 -1.56 6.78 12.08
CA ILE A 120 -0.43 7.53 12.62
C ILE A 120 0.41 6.55 13.43
N ASP A 121 1.60 6.19 12.95
CA ASP A 121 2.32 5.02 13.47
C ASP A 121 3.83 5.12 13.26
N ASN A 122 4.60 4.26 13.94
CA ASN A 122 5.97 4.03 13.53
C ASN A 122 5.96 3.39 12.12
N PRO A 123 6.70 3.92 11.12
CA PRO A 123 6.66 3.38 9.75
C PRO A 123 6.98 1.89 9.66
N ILE A 124 7.92 1.41 10.47
CA ILE A 124 8.37 0.01 10.45
C ILE A 124 7.31 -0.91 11.04
N ASP A 125 6.63 -0.47 12.10
CA ASP A 125 5.52 -1.23 12.66
C ASP A 125 4.35 -1.24 11.69
N PHE A 126 3.95 -0.09 11.13
CA PHE A 126 2.94 -0.04 10.07
C PHE A 126 3.27 -1.02 8.94
N ALA A 127 4.51 -1.01 8.41
CA ALA A 127 4.93 -1.91 7.35
C ALA A 127 4.73 -3.39 7.73
N ARG A 128 5.08 -3.79 8.95
CA ARG A 128 4.88 -5.17 9.44
C ARG A 128 3.40 -5.51 9.60
N LYS A 129 2.59 -4.58 10.13
CA LYS A 129 1.13 -4.73 10.29
C LYS A 129 0.43 -4.87 8.96
N THR A 130 0.81 -4.06 7.99
CA THR A 130 0.31 -4.14 6.62
C THR A 130 0.76 -5.43 5.95
N LYS A 131 2.06 -5.78 5.99
CA LYS A 131 2.60 -6.99 5.35
C LYS A 131 1.89 -8.27 5.81
N ARG A 132 1.65 -8.43 7.11
CA ARG A 132 0.89 -9.58 7.63
C ARG A 132 -0.60 -9.54 7.25
N SER A 133 -1.19 -8.35 7.19
CA SER A 133 -2.62 -8.19 6.83
C SER A 133 -2.89 -8.58 5.38
N ILE A 134 -1.95 -8.29 4.48
CA ILE A 134 -2.03 -8.58 3.04
C ILE A 134 -1.41 -9.92 2.63
N ALA A 135 -0.80 -10.69 3.55
CA ALA A 135 -0.02 -11.88 3.21
C ALA A 135 -0.79 -12.93 2.40
N PHE A 136 -2.12 -13.01 2.56
CA PHE A 136 -2.98 -13.93 1.82
C PHE A 136 -3.24 -13.51 0.37
N LEU A 137 -2.85 -12.29 -0.03
CA LEU A 137 -3.07 -11.73 -1.37
C LEU A 137 -1.95 -12.10 -2.35
N GLY A 138 -0.88 -12.74 -1.88
CA GLY A 138 0.36 -13.02 -2.61
C GLY A 138 1.37 -11.88 -2.55
#